data_AF-A0AAW0G1L9-F1
#
_entry.id   AF-A0AAW0G1L9-F1
#
_cell.length_a   1.000
_cell.length_b   1.000
_cell.length_c   1.000
_cell.angle_alpha   90.00
_cell.angle_beta   90.00
_cell.angle_gamma   90.00
#
_symmetry.space_group_name_H-M   'P 1'
#
loop_
_entity.id
_entity.type
_entity.pdbx_description
1 polymer ?
#
loop_
_entity_poly.entity_id
_entity_poly.type
_entity_poly.pdbx_seq_one_letter_code
_entity_poly.pdbx_strand_id
1 'polypeptide(L)'
;MENFQPPKHLISDFGELFTHDTTGVEDTLAYCSFRTNTCTTYDEATSIPEALGRYAPQIAARSYDEVSASAVLDNSSDLLEAGIRKWTGAGTTQDLDAAERWWLQILTAADHPKQAVSRRVRAHALSCLAASQWEKRTDDNNQSWNIDAVERAGFFADGAASFGFISPTVLLVGSRVKEIINAPTLPGVDYRGHLQRFRNFDFLLAAVARREKEMMAETLNHNVKVSKAPNAYRCAAPGCGIEATKKSGLLRCAGRCPIEIKPSYCSKECQKAHWRAHRPLCKPNAASNDSSQDPEDVISISTASMERIDHRTKGKEHSLDMPAPGGKTIKMTSTTMSPAFMKELRDTIDVELIKGEL
;
A
#
# COMPACT_ATOMS: atom_id res chain seq x y z
N MET A 1 0.15 -7.69 8.99
CA MET A 1 -1.09 -7.04 8.52
C MET A 1 -2.09 -7.30 9.62
N GLU A 2 -2.25 -6.34 10.52
CA GLU A 2 -3.45 -6.30 11.34
C GLU A 2 -4.64 -6.20 10.38
N ASN A 3 -5.75 -6.88 10.69
CA ASN A 3 -6.95 -6.88 9.87
C ASN A 3 -7.38 -5.44 9.56
N PHE A 4 -7.01 -4.95 8.37
CA PHE A 4 -7.49 -3.68 7.85
C PHE A 4 -8.95 -3.89 7.45
N GLN A 5 -9.87 -3.69 8.39
CA GLN A 5 -11.28 -3.49 8.07
C GLN A 5 -11.40 -2.08 7.45
N PRO A 6 -11.77 -1.96 6.16
CA PRO A 6 -11.94 -0.66 5.54
C PRO A 6 -13.09 0.11 6.23
N PRO A 7 -13.00 1.45 6.32
CA PRO A 7 -14.05 2.26 6.90
C PRO A 7 -15.38 2.11 6.13
N LYS A 8 -16.47 1.77 6.85
CA LYS A 8 -17.82 1.54 6.29
C LYS A 8 -18.40 2.71 5.47
N HIS A 9 -17.83 3.91 5.56
CA HIS A 9 -18.32 5.12 4.89
C HIS A 9 -17.84 5.27 3.43
N LEU A 10 -16.92 4.42 2.93
CA LEU A 10 -16.46 4.47 1.54
C LEU A 10 -17.36 3.71 0.55
N ILE A 11 -18.43 3.07 1.03
CA ILE A 11 -19.35 2.25 0.23
C ILE A 11 -20.55 3.07 -0.29
N SER A 12 -20.82 4.28 0.25
CA SER A 12 -22.04 5.02 -0.07
C SER A 12 -22.08 5.66 -1.47
N ASP A 13 -20.94 5.96 -2.09
CA ASP A 13 -20.89 6.70 -3.36
C ASP A 13 -21.06 5.83 -4.62
N PHE A 14 -21.24 4.50 -4.46
CA PHE A 14 -21.61 3.57 -5.54
C PHE A 14 -23.08 3.07 -5.41
N GLY A 15 -23.86 3.67 -4.50
CA GLY A 15 -25.06 3.08 -3.91
C GLY A 15 -26.37 3.06 -4.72
N GLU A 16 -26.42 3.52 -5.97
CA GLU A 16 -27.69 3.56 -6.73
C GLU A 16 -27.80 2.52 -7.87
N LEU A 17 -26.82 1.62 -8.05
CA LEU A 17 -26.88 0.56 -9.09
C LEU A 17 -26.92 -0.89 -8.59
N PHE A 18 -26.85 -1.15 -7.27
CA PHE A 18 -26.75 -2.50 -6.74
C PHE A 18 -27.61 -2.70 -5.48
N THR A 19 -28.91 -2.96 -5.66
CA THR A 19 -29.83 -3.40 -4.58
C THR A 19 -29.91 -4.93 -4.45
N HIS A 20 -29.02 -5.67 -5.11
CA HIS A 20 -28.97 -7.12 -5.05
C HIS A 20 -27.55 -7.59 -4.70
N ASP A 21 -27.46 -8.30 -3.57
CA ASP A 21 -26.32 -9.10 -3.11
C ASP A 21 -24.99 -8.36 -2.87
N THR A 22 -24.83 -7.81 -1.66
CA THR A 22 -23.59 -7.15 -1.22
C THR A 22 -22.40 -8.10 -1.11
N THR A 23 -22.62 -9.41 -1.04
CA THR A 23 -21.53 -10.40 -0.86
C THR A 23 -20.59 -10.41 -2.07
N GLY A 24 -21.11 -10.19 -3.28
CA GLY A 24 -20.30 -10.19 -4.49
C GLY A 24 -19.24 -9.08 -4.57
N VAL A 25 -19.48 -7.92 -3.95
CA VAL A 25 -18.52 -6.79 -3.98
C VAL A 25 -17.34 -7.05 -3.05
N GLU A 26 -17.60 -7.55 -1.84
CA GLU A 26 -16.56 -7.87 -0.85
C GLU A 26 -15.65 -8.99 -1.37
N ASP A 27 -16.24 -10.06 -1.93
CA ASP A 27 -15.47 -11.18 -2.49
C ASP A 27 -14.63 -10.76 -3.71
N THR A 28 -15.17 -9.87 -4.56
CA THR A 28 -14.44 -9.32 -5.70
C THR A 28 -13.26 -8.46 -5.24
N LEU A 29 -13.45 -7.64 -4.21
CA LEU A 29 -12.39 -6.82 -3.63
C LEU A 29 -11.30 -7.70 -2.98
N ALA A 30 -11.70 -8.72 -2.23
CA ALA A 30 -10.80 -9.71 -1.65
C ALA A 30 -9.98 -10.44 -2.72
N TYR A 31 -10.62 -10.87 -3.82
CA TYR A 31 -9.96 -11.46 -4.99
C TYR A 31 -8.93 -10.53 -5.61
N CYS A 32 -9.30 -9.27 -5.88
CA CYS A 32 -8.40 -8.29 -6.50
C CYS A 32 -7.19 -7.98 -5.60
N SER A 33 -7.43 -7.82 -4.30
CA SER A 33 -6.38 -7.61 -3.30
C SER A 33 -5.44 -8.80 -3.23
N PHE A 34 -5.98 -10.02 -3.10
CA PHE A 34 -5.18 -11.23 -3.03
C PHE A 34 -4.32 -11.41 -4.27
N ARG A 35 -4.88 -11.25 -5.48
CA ARG A 35 -4.11 -11.31 -6.73
C ARG A 35 -3.01 -10.25 -6.82
N THR A 36 -3.26 -9.03 -6.36
CA THR A 36 -2.23 -7.99 -6.35
C THR A 36 -1.09 -8.33 -5.37
N ASN A 37 -1.39 -9.04 -4.29
CA ASN A 37 -0.36 -9.42 -3.33
C ASN A 37 0.42 -10.67 -3.73
N THR A 38 -0.18 -11.58 -4.51
CA THR A 38 0.42 -12.90 -4.82
C THR A 38 0.78 -13.13 -6.30
N CYS A 39 0.14 -12.41 -7.23
CA CYS A 39 0.24 -12.67 -8.68
C CYS A 39 0.79 -11.47 -9.48
N THR A 40 1.22 -10.40 -8.80
CA THR A 40 1.96 -9.29 -9.41
C THR A 40 3.29 -9.10 -8.70
N THR A 41 4.31 -8.67 -9.44
CA THR A 41 5.60 -8.32 -8.85
C THR A 41 5.47 -7.03 -8.02
N TYR A 42 6.33 -6.84 -7.03
CA TYR A 42 6.23 -5.70 -6.10
C TYR A 42 6.42 -4.34 -6.77
N ASP A 43 7.12 -4.28 -7.89
CA ASP A 43 7.36 -3.10 -8.71
C ASP A 43 6.18 -2.78 -9.66
N GLU A 44 5.33 -3.78 -9.91
CA GLU A 44 4.07 -3.65 -10.66
C GLU A 44 2.85 -3.48 -9.74
N ALA A 45 3.05 -3.34 -8.42
CA ALA A 45 1.96 -3.23 -7.46
C ALA A 45 1.04 -2.04 -7.80
N THR A 46 -0.17 -2.36 -8.24
CA THR A 46 -1.16 -1.36 -8.65
C THR A 46 -2.03 -0.92 -7.50
N SER A 47 -2.64 0.27 -7.63
CA SER A 47 -3.68 0.70 -6.70
C SER A 47 -4.90 -0.23 -6.77
N ILE A 48 -5.67 -0.32 -5.68
CA ILE A 48 -6.90 -1.14 -5.63
C ILE A 48 -7.89 -0.83 -6.77
N PRO A 49 -8.16 0.45 -7.13
CA PRO A 49 -9.03 0.75 -8.27
C PRO A 49 -8.50 0.22 -9.61
N GLU A 50 -7.19 0.27 -9.84
CA GLU A 50 -6.57 -0.30 -11.05
C GLU A 50 -6.65 -1.82 -11.04
N ALA A 51 -6.44 -2.45 -9.87
CA ALA A 51 -6.59 -3.89 -9.69
C ALA A 51 -8.04 -4.33 -9.96
N LEU A 52 -9.04 -3.61 -9.44
CA LEU A 52 -10.45 -3.84 -9.73
C LEU A 52 -10.74 -3.76 -11.22
N GLY A 53 -10.27 -2.69 -11.89
CA GLY A 53 -10.44 -2.54 -13.34
C GLY A 53 -9.78 -3.66 -14.16
N ARG A 54 -8.68 -4.24 -13.65
CA ARG A 54 -7.94 -5.34 -14.30
C ARG A 54 -8.56 -6.71 -14.08
N TYR A 55 -9.03 -6.98 -12.85
CA TYR A 55 -9.35 -8.33 -12.40
C TYR A 55 -10.86 -8.62 -12.30
N ALA A 56 -11.70 -7.62 -12.00
CA ALA A 56 -13.15 -7.83 -11.94
C ALA A 56 -13.74 -8.35 -13.26
N PRO A 57 -13.32 -7.87 -14.46
CA PRO A 57 -13.81 -8.43 -15.72
C PRO A 57 -13.46 -9.91 -15.91
N GLN A 58 -12.37 -10.41 -15.31
CA GLN A 58 -11.94 -11.81 -15.41
C GLN A 58 -12.84 -12.73 -14.58
N ILE A 59 -13.31 -12.26 -13.42
CA ILE A 59 -14.29 -12.98 -12.61
C ILE A 59 -15.62 -13.08 -13.36
N ALA A 60 -16.09 -11.97 -13.95
CA ALA A 60 -17.36 -11.92 -14.68
C ALA A 60 -17.35 -12.72 -16.00
N ALA A 61 -16.18 -12.87 -16.65
CA ALA A 61 -16.07 -13.53 -17.95
C ALA A 61 -16.27 -15.05 -17.91
N ARG A 62 -16.02 -15.71 -16.77
CA ARG A 62 -16.14 -17.16 -16.61
C ARG A 62 -16.67 -17.47 -15.21
N SER A 63 -17.68 -18.32 -15.14
CA SER A 63 -18.19 -18.87 -13.88
C SER A 63 -17.14 -19.74 -13.19
N TYR A 64 -17.29 -19.97 -11.88
CA TYR A 64 -16.41 -20.90 -11.17
C TYR A 64 -16.51 -22.34 -11.71
N ASP A 65 -17.69 -22.77 -12.15
CA ASP A 65 -17.89 -24.12 -12.70
C ASP A 65 -17.09 -24.31 -14.00
N GLU A 66 -17.06 -23.31 -14.89
CA GLU A 66 -16.24 -23.35 -16.11
C GLU A 66 -14.74 -23.33 -15.81
N VAL A 67 -14.32 -22.56 -14.81
CA VAL A 67 -12.91 -22.53 -14.37
C VAL A 67 -12.51 -23.88 -13.78
N SER A 68 -13.30 -24.41 -12.84
CA SER A 68 -13.01 -25.67 -12.15
C SER A 68 -13.08 -26.89 -13.07
N ALA A 69 -14.03 -26.95 -14.01
CA ALA A 69 -14.09 -28.01 -15.02
C ALA A 69 -12.82 -28.05 -15.88
N SER A 70 -12.32 -26.90 -16.31
CA SER A 70 -11.06 -26.79 -17.06
C SER A 70 -9.83 -27.09 -16.19
N ALA A 71 -9.85 -26.71 -14.91
CA ALA A 71 -8.81 -27.05 -13.94
C ALA A 71 -8.68 -28.56 -13.71
N VAL A 72 -9.80 -29.30 -13.67
CA VAL A 72 -9.83 -30.77 -13.60
C VAL A 72 -9.21 -31.42 -14.84
N LEU A 73 -9.26 -30.74 -15.99
CA LEU A 73 -8.55 -31.14 -17.22
C LEU A 73 -7.08 -30.70 -17.22
N ASP A 74 -6.49 -30.48 -16.04
CA ASP A 74 -5.07 -30.21 -15.85
C ASP A 74 -4.57 -28.89 -16.48
N ASN A 75 -5.48 -27.95 -16.74
CA ASN A 75 -5.12 -26.59 -17.16
C ASN A 75 -4.54 -25.81 -15.97
N SER A 76 -3.21 -25.68 -15.94
CA SER A 76 -2.48 -25.02 -14.84
C SER A 76 -2.90 -23.58 -14.54
N SER A 77 -3.30 -22.80 -15.54
CA SER A 77 -3.79 -21.43 -15.30
C SER A 77 -5.14 -21.43 -14.60
N ASP A 78 -6.01 -22.39 -14.95
CA ASP A 78 -7.32 -22.54 -14.33
C ASP A 78 -7.23 -23.22 -12.96
N LEU A 79 -6.25 -24.10 -12.72
CA LEU A 79 -5.90 -24.57 -11.37
C LEU A 79 -5.55 -23.38 -10.45
N LEU A 80 -4.72 -22.44 -10.94
CA LEU A 80 -4.34 -21.26 -10.17
C LEU A 80 -5.56 -20.37 -9.88
N GLU A 81 -6.38 -20.12 -10.89
CA GLU A 81 -7.61 -19.33 -10.78
C GLU A 81 -8.63 -19.97 -9.84
N ALA A 82 -8.87 -21.29 -9.95
CA ALA A 82 -9.77 -22.02 -9.08
C ALA A 82 -9.33 -21.92 -7.61
N GLY A 83 -8.02 -22.06 -7.36
CA GLY A 83 -7.46 -21.89 -6.02
C GLY A 83 -7.67 -20.48 -5.46
N ILE A 84 -7.44 -19.43 -6.26
CA ILE A 84 -7.66 -18.04 -5.83
C ILE A 84 -9.14 -17.78 -5.51
N ARG A 85 -10.07 -18.25 -6.37
CA ARG A 85 -11.52 -18.07 -6.12
C ARG A 85 -11.97 -18.83 -4.88
N LYS A 86 -11.48 -20.06 -4.67
CA LYS A 86 -11.73 -20.83 -3.44
C LYS A 86 -11.17 -20.15 -2.20
N TRP A 87 -10.02 -19.49 -2.31
CA TRP A 87 -9.41 -18.75 -1.23
C TRP A 87 -10.23 -17.51 -0.84
N THR A 88 -10.78 -16.77 -1.81
CA THR A 88 -11.46 -15.48 -1.55
C THR A 88 -12.98 -15.54 -1.56
N GLY A 89 -13.60 -16.65 -1.94
CA GLY A 89 -15.06 -16.74 -2.13
C GLY A 89 -15.58 -16.14 -3.44
N ALA A 90 -14.70 -15.67 -4.33
CA ALA A 90 -15.14 -14.99 -5.55
C ALA A 90 -15.84 -15.94 -6.54
N GLY A 91 -17.17 -15.84 -6.61
CA GLY A 91 -18.03 -16.69 -7.44
C GLY A 91 -18.16 -18.13 -6.96
N THR A 92 -17.81 -18.43 -5.70
CA THR A 92 -17.93 -19.77 -5.08
C THR A 92 -17.92 -19.66 -3.56
N THR A 93 -18.31 -20.71 -2.83
CA THR A 93 -18.09 -20.75 -1.38
C THR A 93 -16.60 -20.83 -1.05
N GLN A 94 -16.15 -19.99 -0.12
CA GLN A 94 -14.77 -19.99 0.37
C GLN A 94 -14.42 -21.35 0.99
N ASP A 95 -13.26 -21.89 0.60
CA ASP A 95 -12.71 -23.16 1.08
C ASP A 95 -11.19 -23.11 0.94
N LEU A 96 -10.52 -22.82 2.05
CA LEU A 96 -9.07 -22.59 2.11
C LEU A 96 -8.28 -23.87 1.82
N ASP A 97 -8.79 -25.03 2.25
CA ASP A 97 -8.13 -26.32 2.04
C ASP A 97 -8.26 -26.77 0.59
N ALA A 98 -9.40 -26.52 -0.07
CA ALA A 98 -9.52 -26.71 -1.51
C ALA A 98 -8.58 -25.79 -2.29
N ALA A 99 -8.44 -24.52 -1.88
CA ALA A 99 -7.52 -23.59 -2.52
C ALA A 99 -6.07 -24.08 -2.48
N GLU A 100 -5.59 -24.52 -1.32
CA GLU A 100 -4.24 -25.08 -1.15
C GLU A 100 -4.02 -26.33 -2.00
N ARG A 101 -5.01 -27.24 -2.06
CA ARG A 101 -4.94 -28.44 -2.91
C ARG A 101 -4.76 -28.09 -4.38
N TRP A 102 -5.50 -27.09 -4.89
CA TRP A 102 -5.35 -26.66 -6.28
C TRP A 102 -3.94 -26.12 -6.57
N TRP A 103 -3.37 -25.31 -5.69
CA TRP A 103 -2.02 -24.79 -5.88
C TRP A 103 -0.94 -25.86 -5.72
N LEU A 104 -1.11 -26.82 -4.80
CA LEU A 104 -0.19 -27.95 -4.65
C LEU A 104 -0.21 -28.86 -5.89
N GLN A 105 -1.37 -29.07 -6.52
CA GLN A 105 -1.47 -29.82 -7.77
C GLN A 105 -0.63 -29.19 -8.89
N ILE A 106 -0.53 -27.87 -8.97
CA ILE A 106 0.34 -27.17 -9.93
C ILE A 106 1.81 -27.53 -9.70
N LEU A 107 2.23 -27.66 -8.43
CA LEU A 107 3.61 -27.98 -8.09
C LEU A 107 3.95 -29.44 -8.37
N THR A 108 3.05 -30.37 -8.07
CA THR A 108 3.26 -31.81 -8.35
C THR A 108 3.20 -32.12 -9.84
N ALA A 109 2.29 -31.47 -10.58
CA ALA A 109 2.20 -31.58 -12.04
C ALA A 109 3.50 -31.19 -12.74
N ALA A 110 4.23 -30.24 -12.19
CA ALA A 110 5.47 -29.75 -12.79
C ALA A 110 6.63 -30.75 -12.75
N ASP A 111 6.54 -31.78 -11.91
CA ASP A 111 7.53 -32.87 -11.85
C ASP A 111 7.19 -34.00 -12.83
N HIS A 112 6.00 -33.98 -13.43
CA HIS A 112 5.60 -34.95 -14.44
C HIS A 112 6.13 -34.56 -15.83
N PRO A 113 6.89 -35.43 -16.52
CA PRO A 113 7.53 -35.10 -17.80
C PRO A 113 6.55 -34.83 -18.95
N LYS A 114 5.27 -35.17 -18.78
CA LYS A 114 4.23 -35.00 -19.80
C LYS A 114 3.41 -33.72 -19.64
N GLN A 115 3.52 -33.03 -18.50
CA GLN A 115 2.70 -31.85 -18.20
C GLN A 115 3.60 -30.63 -17.99
N ALA A 116 3.76 -29.84 -19.05
CA ALA A 116 4.57 -28.64 -19.00
C ALA A 116 3.79 -27.51 -18.30
N VAL A 117 4.00 -27.36 -16.99
CA VAL A 117 3.51 -26.19 -16.25
C VAL A 117 4.46 -25.01 -16.49
N SER A 118 3.92 -23.86 -16.92
CA SER A 118 4.75 -22.68 -17.15
C SER A 118 5.44 -22.21 -15.85
N ARG A 119 6.69 -21.73 -15.97
CA ARG A 119 7.45 -21.18 -14.81
C ARG A 119 6.68 -20.08 -14.08
N ARG A 120 5.94 -19.24 -14.83
CA ARG A 120 5.13 -18.16 -14.27
C ARG A 120 3.99 -18.68 -13.38
N VAL A 121 3.24 -19.67 -13.86
CA VAL A 121 2.12 -20.25 -13.08
C VAL A 121 2.64 -20.94 -11.82
N ARG A 122 3.78 -21.65 -11.90
CA ARG A 122 4.44 -22.24 -10.72
C ARG A 122 4.82 -21.18 -9.70
N ALA A 123 5.44 -20.08 -10.15
CA ALA A 123 5.88 -19.00 -9.26
C ALA A 123 4.69 -18.30 -8.56
N HIS A 124 3.59 -18.08 -9.27
CA HIS A 124 2.37 -17.53 -8.66
C HIS A 124 1.75 -18.51 -7.65
N ALA A 125 1.67 -19.81 -7.97
CA ALA A 125 1.15 -20.82 -7.04
C ALA A 125 1.98 -20.89 -5.75
N LEU A 126 3.31 -20.83 -5.86
CA LEU A 126 4.21 -20.72 -4.71
C LEU A 126 3.94 -19.45 -3.89
N SER A 127 3.74 -18.30 -4.53
CA SER A 127 3.38 -17.07 -3.81
C SER A 127 2.01 -17.15 -3.13
N CYS A 128 1.02 -17.83 -3.72
CA CYS A 128 -0.29 -18.05 -3.09
C CYS A 128 -0.18 -18.97 -1.87
N LEU A 129 0.57 -20.06 -1.97
CA LEU A 129 0.86 -20.96 -0.84
C LEU A 129 1.64 -20.25 0.27
N ALA A 130 2.58 -19.37 -0.08
CA ALA A 130 3.26 -18.53 0.90
C ALA A 130 2.28 -17.63 1.66
N ALA A 131 1.32 -16.99 0.97
CA ALA A 131 0.27 -16.19 1.62
C ALA A 131 -0.60 -17.06 2.55
N SER A 132 -1.01 -18.23 2.07
CA SER A 132 -1.87 -19.16 2.82
C SER A 132 -1.22 -19.60 4.13
N GLN A 133 0.03 -20.06 4.07
CA GLN A 133 0.77 -20.49 5.26
C GLN A 133 1.09 -19.31 6.18
N TRP A 134 1.27 -18.11 5.60
CA TRP A 134 1.47 -16.89 6.38
C TRP A 134 0.22 -16.51 7.18
N GLU A 135 -0.99 -16.72 6.68
CA GLU A 135 -2.21 -16.49 7.48
C GLU A 135 -2.33 -17.48 8.65
N LYS A 136 -1.80 -18.70 8.51
CA LYS A 136 -1.73 -19.71 9.58
C LYS A 136 -0.62 -19.47 10.61
N ARG A 137 0.11 -18.34 10.52
CA ARG A 137 1.26 -18.02 11.40
C ARG A 137 0.87 -17.74 12.85
N THR A 138 -0.37 -17.36 13.10
CA THR A 138 -0.88 -17.06 14.44
C THR A 138 -1.98 -18.05 14.77
N ASP A 139 -2.06 -18.49 16.03
CA ASP A 139 -3.21 -19.26 16.50
C ASP A 139 -4.51 -18.45 16.47
N ASP A 140 -5.65 -19.11 16.64
CA ASP A 140 -6.98 -18.47 16.64
C ASP A 140 -7.11 -17.35 17.69
N ASN A 141 -6.29 -17.39 18.74
CA ASN A 141 -6.26 -16.38 19.79
C ASN A 141 -5.25 -15.25 19.53
N ASN A 142 -4.48 -15.33 18.44
CA ASN A 142 -3.40 -14.43 18.10
C ASN A 142 -2.32 -14.30 19.21
N GLN A 143 -2.19 -15.32 20.06
CA GLN A 143 -1.32 -15.30 21.24
C GLN A 143 0.04 -15.97 20.98
N SER A 144 0.10 -16.97 20.11
CA SER A 144 1.34 -17.68 19.79
C SER A 144 1.62 -17.72 18.29
N TRP A 145 2.91 -17.69 17.95
CA TRP A 145 3.38 -17.84 16.58
C TRP A 145 3.54 -19.32 16.25
N ASN A 146 2.84 -19.78 15.21
CA ASN A 146 3.04 -21.08 14.59
C ASN A 146 4.29 -21.04 13.70
N ILE A 147 5.44 -21.41 14.28
CA ILE A 147 6.73 -21.34 13.60
C ILE A 147 6.83 -22.29 12.42
N ASP A 148 6.16 -23.44 12.47
CA ASP A 148 6.13 -24.35 11.32
C ASP A 148 5.35 -23.75 10.14
N ALA A 149 4.30 -22.96 10.41
CA ALA A 149 3.59 -22.24 9.36
C ALA A 149 4.44 -21.11 8.75
N VAL A 150 5.19 -20.37 9.57
CA VAL A 150 6.15 -19.35 9.10
C VAL A 150 7.27 -19.98 8.27
N GLU A 151 7.79 -21.13 8.70
CA GLU A 151 8.80 -21.88 7.95
C GLU A 151 8.26 -22.33 6.59
N ARG A 152 7.06 -22.92 6.54
CA ARG A 152 6.42 -23.32 5.27
C ARG A 152 6.15 -22.12 4.36
N ALA A 153 5.69 -21.00 4.93
CA ALA A 153 5.52 -19.76 4.18
C ALA A 153 6.86 -19.29 3.57
N GLY A 154 7.93 -19.31 4.37
CA GLY A 154 9.28 -19.00 3.94
C GLY A 154 9.77 -19.91 2.82
N PHE A 155 9.55 -21.22 2.94
CA PHE A 155 9.90 -22.21 1.91
C PHE A 155 9.21 -21.93 0.58
N PHE A 156 7.90 -21.67 0.59
CA PHE A 156 7.17 -21.34 -0.65
C PHE A 156 7.58 -19.97 -1.22
N ALA A 157 7.81 -18.97 -0.37
CA ALA A 157 8.26 -17.65 -0.79
C ALA A 157 9.66 -17.70 -1.41
N ASP A 158 10.59 -18.47 -0.83
CA ASP A 158 11.92 -18.72 -1.38
C ASP A 158 11.84 -19.44 -2.73
N GLY A 159 10.96 -20.44 -2.83
CA GLY A 159 10.63 -21.09 -4.10
C GLY A 159 10.19 -20.08 -5.17
N ALA A 160 9.25 -19.20 -4.87
CA ALA A 160 8.81 -18.15 -5.80
C ALA A 160 9.96 -17.21 -6.19
N ALA A 161 10.78 -16.80 -5.21
CA ALA A 161 11.94 -15.96 -5.44
C ALA A 161 13.01 -16.63 -6.32
N SER A 162 13.21 -17.94 -6.19
CA SER A 162 14.12 -18.72 -7.05
C SER A 162 13.70 -18.73 -8.52
N PHE A 163 12.40 -18.57 -8.81
CA PHE A 163 11.88 -18.36 -10.16
C PHE A 163 12.02 -16.90 -10.66
N GLY A 164 12.58 -16.01 -9.84
CA GLY A 164 12.71 -14.58 -10.13
C GLY A 164 11.42 -13.78 -9.90
N PHE A 165 10.41 -14.38 -9.29
CA PHE A 165 9.12 -13.73 -9.04
C PHE A 165 9.03 -13.23 -7.60
N ILE A 166 9.05 -11.90 -7.42
CA ILE A 166 9.01 -11.26 -6.11
C ILE A 166 7.70 -10.47 -5.99
N SER A 167 6.70 -11.07 -5.34
CA SER A 167 5.44 -10.40 -5.04
C SER A 167 5.48 -9.64 -3.70
N PRO A 168 4.51 -8.76 -3.42
CA PRO A 168 4.35 -8.16 -2.09
C PRO A 168 4.30 -9.20 -0.96
N THR A 169 3.61 -10.33 -1.15
CA THR A 169 3.59 -11.44 -0.18
C THR A 169 4.99 -12.03 0.04
N VAL A 170 5.75 -12.27 -1.03
CA VAL A 170 7.11 -12.82 -0.92
C VAL A 170 8.00 -11.88 -0.09
N LEU A 171 7.95 -10.56 -0.33
CA LEU A 171 8.69 -9.59 0.47
C LEU A 171 8.23 -9.51 1.92
N LEU A 172 6.92 -9.59 2.18
CA LEU A 172 6.36 -9.60 3.53
C LEU A 172 6.90 -10.79 4.33
N VAL A 173 6.78 -12.00 3.78
CA VAL A 173 7.27 -13.22 4.42
C VAL A 173 8.78 -13.15 4.64
N GLY A 174 9.54 -12.76 3.61
CA GLY A 174 10.99 -12.65 3.71
C GLY A 174 11.47 -11.64 4.74
N SER A 175 10.83 -10.48 4.84
CA SER A 175 11.18 -9.46 5.84
C SER A 175 10.99 -9.99 7.26
N ARG A 176 9.90 -10.74 7.50
CA ARG A 176 9.61 -11.33 8.81
C ARG A 176 10.53 -12.49 9.16
N VAL A 177 10.86 -13.33 8.19
CA VAL A 177 11.91 -14.35 8.36
C VAL A 177 13.23 -13.68 8.76
N LYS A 178 13.63 -12.60 8.07
CA LYS A 178 14.85 -11.85 8.38
C LYS A 178 14.82 -11.27 9.79
N GLU A 179 13.69 -10.74 10.24
CA GLU A 179 13.52 -10.26 11.62
C GLU A 179 13.72 -11.39 12.64
N ILE A 180 13.11 -12.57 12.43
CA ILE A 180 13.26 -13.73 13.32
C ILE A 180 14.73 -14.17 13.40
N ILE A 181 15.46 -14.17 12.28
CA ILE A 181 16.88 -14.51 12.24
C ILE A 181 17.71 -13.52 13.07
N ASN A 182 17.40 -12.22 13.00
CA ASN A 182 18.19 -11.16 13.62
C ASN A 182 17.80 -10.84 15.07
N ALA A 183 16.57 -11.14 15.46
CA ALA A 183 16.03 -10.88 16.80
C ALA A 183 15.54 -12.21 17.43
N PRO A 184 16.45 -13.12 17.83
CA PRO A 184 16.11 -14.46 18.28
C PRO A 184 15.40 -14.52 19.65
N THR A 185 15.12 -13.36 20.27
CA THR A 185 14.43 -13.24 21.55
C THR A 185 13.19 -12.35 21.35
N LEU A 186 12.12 -12.90 20.75
CA LEU A 186 10.80 -12.28 20.94
C LEU A 186 10.28 -12.70 22.32
N PRO A 187 9.58 -11.80 23.04
CA PRO A 187 9.00 -12.13 24.34
C PRO A 187 8.14 -13.40 24.23
N GLY A 188 8.45 -14.42 25.04
CA GLY A 188 7.64 -15.63 25.17
C GLY A 188 7.99 -16.80 24.24
N VAL A 189 8.99 -16.70 23.35
CA VAL A 189 9.39 -17.82 22.48
C VAL A 189 10.90 -17.92 22.32
N ASP A 190 11.48 -19.08 22.67
CA ASP A 190 12.90 -19.37 22.41
C ASP A 190 13.07 -19.94 21.00
N TYR A 191 13.54 -19.10 20.08
CA TYR A 191 13.75 -19.50 18.68
C TYR A 191 15.09 -20.15 18.42
N ARG A 192 15.99 -20.26 19.40
CA ARG A 192 17.40 -20.66 19.16
C ARG A 192 17.53 -22.00 18.45
N GLY A 193 16.66 -22.96 18.75
CA GLY A 193 16.61 -24.26 18.07
C GLY A 193 16.04 -24.23 16.65
N HIS A 194 15.22 -23.22 16.32
CA HIS A 194 14.53 -23.11 15.03
C HIS A 194 15.28 -22.24 14.02
N LEU A 195 16.26 -21.42 14.46
CA LEU A 195 17.03 -20.54 13.58
C LEU A 195 17.68 -21.25 12.40
N GLN A 196 18.09 -22.51 12.59
CA GLN A 196 18.75 -23.28 11.53
C GLN A 196 17.81 -23.55 10.34
N ARG A 197 16.49 -23.59 10.57
CA ARG A 197 15.49 -23.84 9.53
C ARG A 197 15.35 -22.67 8.56
N PHE A 198 15.52 -21.44 9.05
CA PHE A 198 15.37 -20.20 8.27
C PHE A 198 16.61 -19.81 7.47
N ARG A 199 17.77 -20.44 7.73
CA ARG A 199 19.04 -20.07 7.09
C ARG A 199 19.14 -20.47 5.62
N ASN A 200 18.31 -21.38 5.15
CA ASN A 200 18.38 -21.93 3.80
C ASN A 200 17.49 -21.18 2.79
N PHE A 201 16.97 -20.01 3.14
CA PHE A 201 16.10 -19.20 2.27
C PHE A 201 16.91 -18.13 1.52
N ASP A 202 17.94 -18.55 0.80
CA ASP A 202 18.92 -17.68 0.15
C ASP A 202 18.29 -16.72 -0.86
N PHE A 203 17.37 -17.21 -1.71
CA PHE A 203 16.73 -16.40 -2.74
C PHE A 203 15.78 -15.36 -2.14
N LEU A 204 15.04 -15.76 -1.11
CA LEU A 204 14.15 -14.90 -0.36
C LEU A 204 14.91 -13.77 0.35
N LEU A 205 15.97 -14.12 1.09
CA LEU A 205 16.77 -13.14 1.82
C LEU A 205 17.53 -12.19 0.87
N ALA A 206 18.01 -12.69 -0.27
CA ALA A 206 18.60 -11.85 -1.32
C ALA A 206 17.58 -10.86 -1.91
N ALA A 207 16.34 -11.29 -2.14
CA ALA A 207 15.27 -10.42 -2.63
C ALA A 207 14.92 -9.32 -1.61
N VAL A 208 14.83 -9.66 -0.33
CA VAL A 208 14.60 -8.69 0.76
C VAL A 208 15.73 -7.68 0.85
N ALA A 209 16.99 -8.15 0.85
CA ALA A 209 18.16 -7.26 0.90
C ALA A 209 18.22 -6.31 -0.31
N ARG A 210 17.87 -6.80 -1.51
CA ARG A 210 17.74 -5.97 -2.71
C ARG A 210 16.68 -4.88 -2.51
N ARG A 211 15.48 -5.24 -2.03
CA ARG A 211 14.40 -4.28 -1.81
C ARG A 211 14.74 -3.23 -0.76
N GLU A 212 15.38 -3.62 0.34
CA GLU A 212 15.85 -2.67 1.35
C GLU A 212 16.85 -1.66 0.78
N LYS A 213 17.79 -2.13 -0.04
CA LYS A 213 18.75 -1.26 -0.72
C LYS A 213 18.05 -0.26 -1.66
N GLU A 214 17.04 -0.71 -2.40
CA GLU A 214 16.21 0.17 -3.24
C GLU A 214 15.50 1.23 -2.39
N MET A 215 14.82 0.83 -1.30
CA MET A 215 14.11 1.75 -0.41
C MET A 215 15.05 2.76 0.27
N MET A 216 16.25 2.33 0.68
CA MET A 216 17.27 3.23 1.22
C MET A 216 17.77 4.23 0.16
N ALA A 217 18.00 3.77 -1.08
CA ALA A 217 18.42 4.64 -2.17
C ALA A 217 17.33 5.65 -2.55
N GLU A 218 16.07 5.22 -2.62
CA GLU A 218 14.90 6.09 -2.84
C GLU A 218 14.80 7.16 -1.75
N THR A 219 14.96 6.77 -0.48
CA THR A 219 14.95 7.67 0.68
C THR A 219 16.09 8.68 0.62
N LEU A 220 17.32 8.24 0.31
CA LEU A 220 18.47 9.13 0.17
C LEU A 220 18.26 10.14 -0.98
N ASN A 221 17.80 9.65 -2.13
CA ASN A 221 17.50 10.49 -3.28
C ASN A 221 16.39 11.51 -2.99
N HIS A 222 15.37 11.10 -2.23
CA HIS A 222 14.32 12.00 -1.76
C HIS A 222 14.91 13.08 -0.83
N ASN A 223 15.71 12.68 0.16
CA ASN A 223 16.32 13.62 1.11
C ASN A 223 17.25 14.63 0.41
N VAL A 224 18.00 14.22 -0.62
CA VAL A 224 18.80 15.13 -1.46
C VAL A 224 17.93 16.12 -2.23
N LYS A 225 16.74 15.70 -2.72
CA LYS A 225 15.80 16.61 -3.40
C LYS A 225 15.19 17.61 -2.41
N VAL A 226 14.81 17.14 -1.22
CA VAL A 226 14.25 17.99 -0.15
C VAL A 226 15.29 18.98 0.35
N SER A 227 16.54 18.57 0.57
CA SER A 227 17.59 19.47 1.07
C SER A 227 17.93 20.61 0.09
N LYS A 228 17.84 20.35 -1.22
CA LYS A 228 18.06 21.38 -2.26
C LYS A 228 16.93 22.42 -2.33
N ALA A 229 15.71 22.07 -1.91
CA ALA A 229 14.55 22.96 -2.00
C ALA A 229 13.50 22.64 -0.93
N PRO A 230 13.80 22.87 0.37
CA PRO A 230 12.93 22.41 1.46
C PRO A 230 11.51 22.98 1.38
N ASN A 231 11.40 24.24 0.97
CA ASN A 231 10.13 24.96 0.80
C ASN A 231 9.24 24.42 -0.34
N ALA A 232 9.78 23.57 -1.23
CA ALA A 232 9.06 22.98 -2.37
C ALA A 232 8.42 21.62 -2.06
N TYR A 233 8.89 20.95 -1.01
CA TYR A 233 8.46 19.59 -0.65
C TYR A 233 7.73 19.52 0.69
N ARG A 234 7.85 20.54 1.56
CA ARG A 234 7.16 20.61 2.85
C ARG A 234 6.11 21.72 2.86
N CYS A 235 4.99 21.45 3.53
CA CYS A 235 4.00 22.47 3.82
C CYS A 235 4.60 23.53 4.75
N ALA A 236 4.54 24.80 4.33
CA ALA A 236 5.08 25.92 5.09
C ALA A 236 4.20 26.37 6.27
N ALA A 237 2.98 25.82 6.40
CA ALA A 237 2.12 26.15 7.53
C ALA A 237 2.70 25.56 8.84
N PRO A 238 2.85 26.38 9.90
CA PRO A 238 3.37 25.91 11.18
C PRO A 238 2.59 24.71 11.72
N GLY A 239 3.29 23.67 12.18
CA GLY A 239 2.69 22.46 12.75
C GLY A 239 1.99 21.53 11.75
N CYS A 240 1.96 21.86 10.45
CA CYS A 240 1.32 20.99 9.46
C CYS A 240 2.12 19.70 9.22
N GLY A 241 3.43 19.79 9.00
CA GLY A 241 4.31 18.62 8.85
C GLY A 241 4.11 17.77 7.59
N ILE A 242 3.12 18.11 6.74
CA ILE A 242 2.87 17.36 5.50
C ILE A 242 3.97 17.65 4.49
N GLU A 243 4.52 16.57 3.93
CA GLU A 243 5.42 16.60 2.78
C GLU A 243 4.73 16.02 1.54
N ALA A 244 5.25 16.36 0.36
CA ALA A 244 4.88 15.69 -0.88
C ALA A 244 6.12 15.07 -1.53
N THR A 245 5.98 13.95 -2.23
CA THR A 245 7.10 13.30 -2.91
C THR A 245 7.54 14.03 -4.19
N LYS A 246 6.67 14.90 -4.73
CA LYS A 246 6.89 15.71 -5.93
C LYS A 246 6.63 17.19 -5.63
N LYS A 247 7.36 18.10 -6.28
CA LYS A 247 7.18 19.56 -6.15
C LYS A 247 5.77 20.04 -6.51
N SER A 248 5.11 19.36 -7.44
CA SER A 248 3.72 19.65 -7.84
C SER A 248 2.67 19.12 -6.86
N GLY A 249 3.09 18.31 -5.88
CA GLY A 249 2.23 17.75 -4.85
C GLY A 249 1.66 18.82 -3.90
N LEU A 250 2.30 19.98 -3.81
CA LEU A 250 1.86 21.09 -2.96
C LEU A 250 1.47 22.32 -3.78
N LEU A 251 0.54 23.12 -3.24
CA LEU A 251 0.14 24.42 -3.76
C LEU A 251 1.22 25.44 -3.49
N ARG A 252 1.78 26.06 -4.53
CA ARG A 252 2.79 27.11 -4.38
C ARG A 252 2.11 28.47 -4.16
N CYS A 253 2.75 29.37 -3.42
CA CYS A 253 2.29 30.76 -3.36
C CYS A 253 2.23 31.35 -4.77
N ALA A 254 1.06 31.89 -5.14
CA ALA A 254 0.82 32.52 -6.44
C ALA A 254 1.48 33.91 -6.58
N GLY A 255 2.01 34.47 -5.48
CA GLY A 255 2.67 35.77 -5.48
C GLY A 255 4.04 35.77 -6.18
N ARG A 256 4.59 36.98 -6.33
CA ARG A 256 5.89 37.23 -6.98
C ARG A 256 7.11 37.06 -6.04
N CYS A 257 6.98 36.34 -4.93
CA CYS A 257 8.12 36.06 -4.06
C CYS A 257 9.23 35.29 -4.81
N PRO A 258 10.52 35.52 -4.46
CA PRO A 258 11.65 34.76 -5.01
C PRO A 258 11.48 33.25 -4.82
N ILE A 259 12.01 32.46 -5.76
CA ILE A 259 11.78 31.01 -5.79
C ILE A 259 12.37 30.30 -4.57
N GLU A 260 13.44 30.85 -4.00
CA GLU A 260 14.17 30.34 -2.84
C GLU A 260 13.32 30.38 -1.57
N ILE A 261 12.50 31.43 -1.44
CA ILE A 261 11.63 31.66 -0.28
C ILE A 261 10.15 31.41 -0.58
N LYS A 262 9.83 30.92 -1.79
CA LYS A 262 8.44 30.67 -2.21
C LYS A 262 7.89 29.45 -1.47
N PRO A 263 6.95 29.63 -0.53
CA PRO A 263 6.42 28.53 0.27
C PRO A 263 5.47 27.67 -0.57
N SER A 264 5.34 26.42 -0.14
CA SER A 264 4.35 25.47 -0.66
C SER A 264 3.42 25.04 0.46
N TYR A 265 2.18 24.68 0.12
CA TYR A 265 1.11 24.38 1.06
C TYR A 265 0.35 23.14 0.63
N CYS A 266 -0.08 22.31 1.57
CA CYS A 266 -0.91 21.16 1.24
C CYS A 266 -2.37 21.54 0.93
N SER A 267 -2.81 22.74 1.35
CA SER A 267 -4.17 23.24 1.16
C SER A 267 -4.25 24.78 1.22
N LYS A 268 -5.39 25.36 0.81
CA LYS A 268 -5.63 26.81 0.87
C LYS A 268 -5.70 27.31 2.33
N GLU A 269 -6.18 26.48 3.24
CA GLU A 269 -6.30 26.76 4.68
C GLU A 269 -4.91 26.96 5.28
N CYS A 270 -3.98 26.06 4.95
CA CYS A 270 -2.57 26.18 5.34
C CYS A 270 -1.92 27.46 4.78
N GLN A 271 -2.23 27.81 3.53
CA GLN A 271 -1.76 29.07 2.94
C GLN A 271 -2.30 30.29 3.70
N LYS A 272 -3.61 30.33 4.02
CA LYS A 272 -4.23 31.41 4.79
C LYS A 272 -3.64 31.52 6.19
N ALA A 273 -3.41 30.39 6.87
CA ALA A 273 -2.81 30.35 8.20
C ALA A 273 -1.39 30.94 8.22
N HIS A 274 -0.58 30.63 7.20
CA HIS A 274 0.78 31.15 7.08
C HIS A 274 0.85 32.57 6.48
N TRP A 275 -0.25 33.08 5.90
CA TRP A 275 -0.26 34.33 5.13
C TRP A 275 0.27 35.53 5.89
N ARG A 276 -0.09 35.69 7.18
CA ARG A 276 0.37 36.83 7.99
C ARG A 276 1.90 36.90 8.09
N ALA A 277 2.56 35.76 8.24
CA ALA A 277 4.02 35.66 8.30
C ALA A 277 4.67 35.79 6.90
N HIS A 278 4.04 35.24 5.86
CA HIS A 278 4.59 35.27 4.50
C HIS A 278 4.40 36.61 3.78
N ARG A 279 3.32 37.34 4.06
CA ARG A 279 2.92 38.57 3.34
C ARG A 279 4.07 39.59 3.19
N PRO A 280 4.89 39.89 4.21
CA PRO A 280 6.00 40.84 4.07
C PRO A 280 7.09 40.40 3.07
N LEU A 281 7.25 39.09 2.87
CA LEU A 281 8.20 38.46 1.92
C LEU A 281 7.58 38.30 0.54
N CYS A 282 6.25 38.24 0.47
CA CYS A 282 5.46 38.13 -0.75
C CYS A 282 5.20 39.50 -1.41
N LYS A 283 6.18 40.41 -1.37
CA LYS A 283 6.07 41.70 -2.04
C LYS A 283 6.32 41.51 -3.54
N PRO A 284 5.51 42.14 -4.41
CA PRO A 284 5.90 42.34 -5.80
C PRO A 284 7.24 43.07 -5.78
N ASN A 285 8.24 42.57 -6.51
CA ASN A 285 9.49 43.30 -6.68
C ASN A 285 9.16 44.75 -7.07
N ALA A 286 9.48 45.70 -6.20
CA ALA A 286 9.38 47.14 -6.48
C ALA A 286 10.36 47.59 -7.60
N ALA A 287 11.03 46.65 -8.25
CA ALA A 287 11.96 46.87 -9.36
C ALA A 287 11.31 46.68 -10.75
N SER A 288 10.06 46.21 -10.84
CA SER A 288 9.28 46.36 -12.08
C SER A 288 8.45 47.63 -12.00
N ASN A 289 9.13 48.78 -12.09
CA ASN A 289 8.49 50.07 -12.36
C ASN A 289 7.93 50.04 -13.78
N ASP A 290 6.75 49.43 -13.96
CA ASP A 290 5.86 49.83 -15.03
C ASP A 290 4.70 50.57 -14.36
N SER A 291 4.74 51.88 -14.51
CA SER A 291 3.90 52.87 -13.87
C SER A 291 2.50 52.84 -14.45
N SER A 292 1.69 51.90 -14.00
CA SER A 292 0.23 51.98 -14.09
C SER A 292 -0.33 52.18 -12.69
N GLN A 293 -0.70 53.42 -12.40
CA GLN A 293 -1.50 53.80 -11.23
C GLN A 293 -2.78 52.95 -11.21
N ASP A 294 -3.03 52.25 -10.10
CA ASP A 294 -4.34 51.66 -9.82
C ASP A 294 -5.01 52.39 -8.64
N PRO A 295 -6.33 52.64 -8.72
CA PRO A 295 -7.13 53.26 -7.68
C PRO A 295 -7.53 52.26 -6.58
N GLU A 296 -8.06 52.84 -5.51
CA GLU A 296 -8.37 52.24 -4.21
C GLU A 296 -9.38 51.08 -4.19
N ASP A 297 -9.17 50.26 -3.17
CA ASP A 297 -9.98 49.20 -2.56
C ASP A 297 -11.49 49.13 -2.90
N VAL A 298 -11.86 48.02 -3.56
CA VAL A 298 -13.20 47.42 -3.41
C VAL A 298 -13.04 45.94 -3.05
N ILE A 299 -13.18 45.64 -1.76
CA ILE A 299 -13.31 44.26 -1.26
C ILE A 299 -14.69 43.74 -1.68
N SER A 300 -14.73 43.06 -2.82
CA SER A 300 -15.91 42.31 -3.26
C SER A 300 -15.89 40.93 -2.59
N ILE A 301 -16.72 40.77 -1.56
CA ILE A 301 -16.99 39.48 -0.92
C ILE A 301 -17.77 38.62 -1.92
N SER A 302 -17.07 37.72 -2.60
CA SER A 302 -17.71 36.72 -3.46
C SER A 302 -18.50 35.73 -2.60
N THR A 303 -19.76 35.60 -3.00
CA THR A 303 -20.76 34.64 -2.56
C THR A 303 -20.22 33.21 -2.52
N ALA A 304 -20.65 32.47 -1.49
CA ALA A 304 -20.37 31.07 -1.28
C ALA A 304 -20.83 30.23 -2.47
N SER A 305 -19.91 30.00 -3.41
CA SER A 305 -20.03 28.88 -4.34
C SER A 305 -19.66 27.63 -3.55
N MET A 306 -20.59 26.69 -3.49
CA MET A 306 -20.35 25.31 -3.09
C MET A 306 -19.18 24.81 -3.94
N GLU A 307 -17.97 24.82 -3.37
CA GLU A 307 -16.78 24.29 -4.02
C GLU A 307 -17.09 22.82 -4.30
N ARG A 308 -17.41 22.52 -5.57
CA ARG A 308 -17.30 21.17 -6.10
C ARG A 308 -15.90 20.72 -5.72
N ILE A 309 -15.82 19.77 -4.79
CA ILE A 309 -14.56 19.12 -4.42
C ILE A 309 -14.03 18.57 -5.74
N ASP A 310 -13.04 19.27 -6.31
CA ASP A 310 -12.44 18.89 -7.56
C ASP A 310 -11.65 17.61 -7.24
N HIS A 311 -12.29 16.45 -7.38
CA HIS A 311 -11.76 15.11 -7.10
C HIS A 311 -10.56 14.74 -8.03
N ARG A 312 -9.92 15.75 -8.64
CA ARG A 312 -8.69 15.67 -9.44
C ARG A 312 -7.42 15.78 -8.59
N THR A 313 -7.43 15.27 -7.36
CA THR A 313 -6.20 14.96 -6.63
C THR A 313 -5.57 13.63 -7.06
N LYS A 314 -6.05 13.00 -8.15
CA LYS A 314 -5.49 11.76 -8.70
C LYS A 314 -3.96 11.88 -8.85
N GLY A 315 -3.25 11.21 -7.93
CA GLY A 315 -1.80 10.96 -8.03
C GLY A 315 -0.87 11.92 -7.29
N LYS A 316 -1.37 12.79 -6.38
CA LYS A 316 -0.47 13.51 -5.46
C LYS A 316 -0.23 12.64 -4.22
N GLU A 317 0.97 12.10 -4.12
CA GLU A 317 1.41 11.36 -2.95
C GLU A 317 1.86 12.35 -1.86
N HIS A 318 1.24 12.22 -0.70
CA HIS A 318 1.53 12.97 0.50
C HIS A 318 2.17 12.07 1.54
N SER A 319 3.05 12.62 2.35
CA SER A 319 3.64 11.91 3.48
C SER A 319 3.59 12.75 4.75
N LEU A 320 3.36 12.09 5.88
CA LEU A 320 3.29 12.71 7.19
C LEU A 320 4.01 11.83 8.20
N ASP A 321 4.86 12.42 9.03
CA ASP A 321 5.44 11.72 10.16
C ASP A 321 4.38 11.62 11.27
N MET A 322 4.07 10.38 11.65
CA MET A 322 3.12 10.03 12.71
C MET A 322 3.89 9.72 14.00
N PRO A 323 3.42 10.16 15.17
CA PRO A 323 3.96 9.70 16.44
C PRO A 323 3.72 8.19 16.61
N ALA A 324 4.62 7.51 17.32
CA ALA A 324 4.47 6.11 17.69
C ALA A 324 4.90 5.88 19.15
N PRO A 325 4.41 4.81 19.82
CA PRO A 325 4.79 4.47 21.17
C PRO A 325 6.32 4.42 21.37
N GLY A 326 6.78 4.90 22.53
CA GLY A 326 8.21 4.96 22.86
C GLY A 326 8.97 6.11 22.19
N GLY A 327 8.28 7.19 21.78
CA GLY A 327 8.88 8.40 21.22
C GLY A 327 9.44 8.23 19.81
N LYS A 328 9.08 7.14 19.13
CA LYS A 328 9.44 6.90 17.74
C LYS A 328 8.47 7.65 16.82
N THR A 329 8.88 7.84 15.56
CA THR A 329 8.00 8.34 14.51
C THR A 329 7.90 7.32 13.38
N ILE A 330 6.72 7.19 12.79
CA ILE A 330 6.44 6.33 11.63
C ILE A 330 6.00 7.23 10.49
N LYS A 331 6.68 7.15 9.34
CA LYS A 331 6.28 7.91 8.15
C LYS A 331 5.10 7.22 7.47
N MET A 332 3.96 7.91 7.39
CA MET A 332 2.78 7.46 6.66
C MET A 332 2.73 8.14 5.30
N THR A 333 2.64 7.36 4.21
CA THR A 333 2.47 7.85 2.84
C THR A 333 1.09 7.48 2.31
N SER A 334 0.45 8.38 1.57
CA SER A 334 -0.85 8.10 0.93
C SER A 334 -1.04 8.87 -0.36
N THR A 335 -1.64 8.22 -1.35
CA THR A 335 -2.11 8.82 -2.61
C THR A 335 -3.61 9.03 -2.65
N THR A 336 -4.33 8.47 -1.67
CA THR A 336 -5.81 8.46 -1.61
C THR A 336 -6.35 9.31 -0.47
N MET A 337 -5.59 9.50 0.61
CA MET A 337 -5.99 10.34 1.74
C MET A 337 -5.69 11.81 1.43
N SER A 338 -6.65 12.67 1.75
CA SER A 338 -6.42 14.12 1.67
C SER A 338 -5.42 14.57 2.74
N PRO A 339 -4.64 15.64 2.49
CA PRO A 339 -3.79 16.23 3.51
C PRO A 339 -4.53 16.60 4.81
N ALA A 340 -5.77 17.06 4.70
CA ALA A 340 -6.60 17.40 5.85
C ALA A 340 -6.89 16.16 6.72
N PHE A 341 -7.29 15.05 6.08
CA PHE A 341 -7.56 13.80 6.78
C PHE A 341 -6.29 13.18 7.38
N MET A 342 -5.16 13.19 6.66
CA MET A 342 -3.88 12.72 7.23
C MET A 342 -3.48 13.51 8.49
N LYS A 343 -3.70 14.83 8.48
CA LYS A 343 -3.44 15.69 9.63
C LYS A 343 -4.36 15.35 10.80
N GLU A 344 -5.66 15.21 10.56
CA GLU A 344 -6.64 14.82 11.58
C GLU A 344 -6.29 13.47 12.22
N LEU A 345 -5.89 12.49 11.40
CA LEU A 345 -5.45 11.19 11.87
C LEU A 345 -4.21 11.29 12.77
N ARG A 346 -3.22 12.11 12.40
CA ARG A 346 -2.03 12.36 13.23
C ARG A 346 -2.41 13.00 14.56
N ASP A 347 -3.17 14.09 14.50
CA ASP A 347 -3.54 14.86 15.68
C ASP A 347 -4.40 13.99 16.64
N THR A 348 -5.20 13.06 16.11
CA THR A 348 -5.92 12.04 16.92
C THR A 348 -4.96 11.08 17.61
N ILE A 349 -3.99 10.50 16.88
CA ILE A 349 -3.02 9.57 17.47
C ILE A 349 -2.14 10.27 18.51
N ASP A 350 -1.71 11.52 18.26
CA ASP A 350 -0.95 12.34 19.22
C ASP A 350 -1.72 12.49 20.55
N VAL A 351 -3.03 12.77 20.48
CA VAL A 351 -3.88 12.92 21.68
C VAL A 351 -3.98 11.62 22.47
N GLU A 352 -4.21 10.50 21.79
CA GLU A 352 -4.34 9.19 22.45
C GLU A 352 -3.02 8.72 23.09
N LEU A 353 -1.89 8.97 22.43
CA LEU A 353 -0.56 8.71 23.00
C LEU A 353 -0.27 9.57 24.24
N ILE A 354 -0.70 10.84 24.25
CA ILE A 354 -0.53 11.72 25.41
C ILE A 354 -1.36 11.24 26.61
N LYS A 355 -2.55 10.69 26.37
CA LYS A 355 -3.39 10.13 27.44
C LYS A 355 -2.87 8.80 27.99
N GLY A 356 -1.95 8.14 27.28
CA GLY A 356 -1.48 6.80 27.64
C GLY A 356 -2.51 5.70 27.41
N GLU A 357 -3.46 5.93 26.50
CA GLU A 357 -4.54 4.99 26.16
C GLU A 357 -4.14 3.98 25.05
N LEU A 358 -2.89 4.03 24.57
CA LEU A 358 -2.33 3.21 23.48
C LEU A 358 -1.07 2.41 23.87
#